data_AF-A0A836GCD4-F1
#
_entry.id   AF-A0A836GCD4-F1
#
_cell.length_a   1.000
_cell.length_b   1.000
_cell.length_c   1.000
_cell.angle_alpha   90.00
_cell.angle_beta   90.00
_cell.angle_gamma   90.00
#
_symmetry.space_group_name_H-M   'P 1'
#
loop_
_entity.id
_entity.type
_entity.pdbx_description
1 polymer ?
#
loop_
_entity_poly.entity_id
_entity_poly.type
_entity_poly.pdbx_seq_one_letter_code
_entity_poly.pdbx_strand_id
1 'polypeptide(L)'
;MTKMEDQFDGMLLALAQQHEGGVQDLLDTFFSFLARKTDFYTGGGEGAAEKLVMSKFKKYEAGALAKAASDKAERTEQERRRKERQEKKRKEEQAEEEKIDTDSKIVELTDEQAVKLQEEIDNKKLANTAVAGSSNGSSDTATNDKNTDVNNGNVSDEEEDEKEKNKLKPNSGNGADMPNYRWTQTLGEVEQFGFILISIAIVELSKYRNCG
;
A
#
# COMPACT_ATOMS: atom_id res chain seq x y z
N MET A 1 -23.12 -18.88 -9.34
CA MET A 1 -22.47 -19.57 -10.46
C MET A 1 -22.28 -21.02 -10.09
N THR A 2 -22.54 -21.92 -11.03
CA THR A 2 -22.13 -23.32 -10.87
C THR A 2 -20.67 -23.46 -11.31
N LYS A 3 -19.89 -24.26 -10.61
CA LYS A 3 -18.43 -24.43 -10.80
C LYS A 3 -18.01 -24.84 -12.24
N MET A 4 -18.95 -25.29 -13.06
CA MET A 4 -18.72 -25.63 -14.47
C MET A 4 -18.74 -24.42 -15.41
N GLU A 5 -19.45 -23.34 -15.05
CA GLU A 5 -19.57 -22.15 -15.91
C GLU A 5 -18.22 -21.43 -16.04
N ASP A 6 -17.48 -21.30 -14.94
CA ASP A 6 -16.24 -20.54 -14.89
C ASP A 6 -15.01 -21.36 -15.35
N GLN A 7 -15.15 -22.67 -15.58
CA GLN A 7 -14.03 -23.56 -15.90
C GLN A 7 -13.36 -23.21 -17.24
N PHE A 8 -14.15 -22.74 -18.21
CA PHE A 8 -13.67 -22.41 -19.54
C PHE A 8 -13.38 -20.92 -19.71
N ASP A 9 -13.65 -20.08 -18.70
CA ASP A 9 -13.49 -18.64 -18.79
C ASP A 9 -12.05 -18.24 -19.11
N GLY A 10 -11.06 -18.90 -18.51
CA GLY A 10 -9.64 -18.62 -18.80
C GLY A 10 -9.28 -18.88 -20.26
N MET A 11 -9.83 -19.94 -20.86
CA MET A 11 -9.61 -20.27 -22.27
C MET A 11 -10.36 -19.31 -23.20
N LEU A 12 -11.61 -18.97 -22.87
CA LEU A 12 -12.42 -18.02 -23.63
C LEU A 12 -11.84 -16.60 -23.57
N LEU A 13 -11.30 -16.20 -22.41
CA LEU A 13 -10.63 -14.91 -22.24
C LEU A 13 -9.34 -14.84 -23.05
N ALA A 14 -8.53 -15.91 -23.04
CA ALA A 14 -7.32 -15.98 -23.86
C ALA A 14 -7.64 -15.85 -25.35
N LEU A 15 -8.68 -16.54 -25.82
CA LEU A 15 -9.16 -16.41 -27.21
C LEU A 15 -9.62 -14.98 -27.51
N ALA A 16 -10.39 -14.36 -26.61
CA ALA A 16 -10.86 -12.98 -26.77
C ALA A 16 -9.71 -11.95 -26.83
N GLN A 17 -8.66 -12.14 -26.03
CA GLN A 17 -7.48 -11.27 -26.03
C GLN A 17 -6.63 -11.38 -27.29
N GLN A 18 -6.64 -12.54 -27.95
CA GLN A 18 -5.91 -12.77 -29.20
C GLN A 18 -6.58 -12.15 -30.42
N HIS A 19 -7.88 -11.80 -30.34
CA HIS A 19 -8.61 -11.17 -31.43
C HIS A 19 -8.50 -9.63 -31.37
N GLU A 20 -7.75 -9.05 -32.31
CA GLU A 20 -7.56 -7.59 -32.40
C GLU A 20 -8.86 -6.84 -32.77
N GLY A 21 -9.76 -7.46 -33.56
CA GLY A 21 -11.10 -6.91 -33.85
C GLY A 21 -12.12 -7.12 -32.73
N GLY A 22 -11.69 -7.59 -31.55
CA GLY A 22 -12.52 -7.75 -30.37
C GLY A 22 -13.61 -8.81 -30.51
N VAL A 23 -14.82 -8.49 -30.02
CA VAL A 23 -15.90 -9.48 -29.88
C VAL A 23 -16.48 -9.94 -31.23
N GLN A 24 -16.45 -9.11 -32.27
CA GLN A 24 -16.97 -9.49 -33.59
C GLN A 24 -16.13 -10.61 -34.21
N ASP A 25 -14.82 -10.44 -34.27
CA ASP A 25 -13.87 -11.44 -34.77
C ASP A 25 -13.90 -12.74 -33.97
N LEU A 26 -14.07 -12.63 -32.65
CA LEU A 26 -14.25 -13.79 -31.77
C LEU A 26 -15.49 -14.60 -32.15
N LEU A 27 -16.62 -13.92 -32.40
CA LEU A 27 -17.86 -14.57 -32.80
C LEU A 27 -17.75 -15.19 -34.20
N ASP A 28 -17.12 -14.51 -35.15
CA ASP A 28 -16.86 -15.06 -36.48
C ASP A 28 -15.99 -16.32 -36.42
N THR A 29 -14.95 -16.29 -35.59
CA THR A 29 -14.09 -17.45 -35.35
C THR A 29 -14.91 -18.60 -34.75
N PHE A 30 -15.78 -18.31 -33.78
CA PHE A 30 -16.63 -19.31 -33.15
C PHE A 30 -17.65 -19.93 -34.13
N PHE A 31 -18.36 -19.12 -34.91
CA PHE A 31 -19.32 -19.61 -35.91
C PHE A 31 -18.64 -20.33 -37.06
N SER A 32 -17.45 -19.88 -37.49
CA SER A 32 -16.65 -20.60 -38.50
C SER A 32 -16.14 -21.94 -37.99
N PHE A 33 -15.86 -22.07 -36.69
CA PHE A 33 -15.51 -23.34 -36.07
C PHE A 33 -16.72 -24.29 -36.07
N LEU A 34 -17.89 -23.81 -35.65
CA LEU A 34 -19.13 -24.60 -35.68
C LEU A 34 -19.46 -25.07 -37.09
N ALA A 35 -19.31 -24.22 -38.11
CA ALA A 35 -19.56 -24.60 -39.50
C ALA A 35 -18.62 -25.71 -40.01
N ARG A 36 -17.38 -25.79 -39.52
CA ARG A 36 -16.36 -26.71 -40.03
C ARG A 36 -16.20 -27.99 -39.22
N LYS A 37 -16.48 -27.94 -37.92
CA LYS A 37 -16.15 -29.02 -36.96
C LYS A 37 -17.37 -29.61 -36.28
N THR A 38 -18.55 -29.05 -36.49
CA THR A 38 -19.80 -29.57 -35.92
C THR A 38 -20.88 -29.65 -36.99
N ASP A 39 -21.95 -30.37 -36.67
CA ASP A 39 -23.17 -30.46 -37.48
C ASP A 39 -24.17 -29.34 -37.14
N PHE A 40 -23.71 -28.24 -36.53
CA PHE A 40 -24.57 -27.21 -35.97
C PHE A 40 -25.60 -26.65 -36.97
N TYR A 41 -25.20 -26.45 -38.23
CA TYR A 41 -26.08 -25.91 -39.28
C TYR A 41 -26.87 -26.98 -40.05
N THR A 42 -26.47 -28.25 -39.98
CA THR A 42 -27.03 -29.33 -40.81
C THR A 42 -27.79 -30.39 -40.01
N GLY A 43 -27.55 -30.52 -38.71
CA GLY A 43 -28.08 -31.59 -37.86
C GLY A 43 -29.51 -31.36 -37.35
N GLY A 44 -29.97 -30.11 -37.29
CA GLY A 44 -31.26 -29.75 -36.67
C GLY A 44 -32.42 -29.44 -37.63
N GLY A 45 -32.17 -29.42 -38.94
CA GLY A 45 -33.13 -28.91 -39.93
C GLY A 45 -33.08 -27.39 -40.12
N GLU A 46 -33.81 -26.89 -41.12
CA GLU A 46 -33.79 -25.48 -41.52
C GLU A 46 -34.24 -24.54 -40.37
N GLY A 47 -33.42 -23.54 -40.04
CA GLY A 47 -33.70 -22.56 -38.98
C GLY A 47 -33.47 -23.05 -37.53
N ALA A 48 -33.11 -24.31 -37.30
CA ALA A 48 -32.89 -24.82 -35.94
C ALA A 48 -31.68 -24.18 -35.25
N ALA A 49 -30.59 -23.97 -35.99
CA ALA A 49 -29.37 -23.33 -35.51
C ALA A 49 -29.64 -21.91 -35.01
N GLU A 50 -30.34 -21.10 -35.81
CA GLU A 50 -30.70 -19.71 -35.47
C GLU A 50 -31.57 -19.65 -34.22
N LYS A 51 -32.61 -20.50 -34.15
CA LYS A 51 -33.50 -20.59 -32.99
C LYS A 51 -32.73 -20.95 -31.71
N LEU A 52 -31.73 -21.83 -31.82
CA LEU A 52 -30.89 -22.20 -30.69
C LEU A 52 -30.01 -21.04 -30.21
N VAL A 53 -29.31 -20.34 -31.12
CA VAL A 53 -28.50 -19.15 -30.76
C VAL A 53 -29.38 -18.10 -30.09
N MET A 54 -30.51 -17.78 -30.71
CA MET A 54 -31.43 -16.74 -30.21
C MET A 54 -32.01 -17.10 -28.84
N SER A 55 -32.35 -18.37 -28.62
CA SER A 55 -32.83 -18.86 -27.32
C SER A 55 -31.76 -18.71 -26.22
N LYS A 56 -30.51 -19.08 -26.50
CA LYS A 56 -29.39 -18.92 -25.55
C LYS A 56 -29.06 -17.45 -25.32
N PHE A 57 -29.03 -16.64 -26.37
CA PHE A 57 -28.82 -15.20 -26.28
C PHE A 57 -29.81 -14.55 -25.30
N LYS A 58 -31.12 -14.76 -25.51
CA LYS A 58 -32.18 -14.22 -24.63
C LYS A 58 -32.06 -14.68 -23.18
N LYS A 59 -31.62 -15.93 -22.95
CA LYS A 59 -31.41 -16.47 -21.59
C LYS A 59 -30.36 -15.67 -20.81
N TYR A 60 -29.24 -15.33 -21.46
CA TYR A 60 -28.14 -14.63 -20.81
C TYR A 60 -28.26 -13.11 -20.86
N GLU A 61 -28.97 -12.55 -21.85
CA GLU A 61 -29.24 -11.12 -22.00
C GLU A 61 -29.89 -10.52 -20.74
N ALA A 62 -30.96 -11.16 -20.23
CA ALA A 62 -31.67 -10.68 -19.05
C ALA A 62 -30.77 -10.64 -17.79
N GLY A 63 -29.90 -11.65 -17.63
CA GLY A 63 -28.95 -11.71 -16.51
C GLY A 63 -27.81 -10.70 -16.65
N ALA A 64 -27.30 -10.51 -17.86
CA ALA A 64 -26.23 -9.56 -18.16
C ALA A 64 -26.69 -8.11 -17.96
N LEU A 65 -27.88 -7.74 -18.43
CA LEU A 65 -28.45 -6.41 -18.25
C LEU A 65 -28.68 -6.09 -16.77
N ALA A 66 -29.22 -7.04 -15.99
CA ALA A 66 -29.43 -6.86 -14.56
C ALA A 66 -28.11 -6.68 -13.79
N LYS A 67 -27.09 -7.49 -14.11
CA LYS A 67 -25.77 -7.39 -13.48
C LYS A 67 -25.05 -6.10 -13.86
N ALA A 68 -25.09 -5.71 -15.13
CA ALA A 68 -24.51 -4.43 -15.58
C ALA A 68 -25.18 -3.22 -14.92
N ALA A 69 -26.50 -3.26 -14.72
CA ALA A 69 -27.22 -2.21 -14.00
C ALA A 69 -26.84 -2.14 -12.51
N SER A 70 -26.73 -3.30 -11.84
CA SER A 70 -26.29 -3.39 -10.45
C SER A 70 -24.85 -2.90 -10.26
N ASP A 71 -23.91 -3.37 -11.09
CA ASP A 71 -22.51 -3.00 -11.02
C ASP A 71 -22.32 -1.50 -11.29
N LYS A 72 -23.10 -0.92 -12.21
CA LYS A 72 -23.11 0.53 -12.45
C LYS A 72 -23.66 1.31 -11.27
N ALA A 73 -24.75 0.84 -10.65
CA ALA A 73 -25.33 1.47 -9.46
C ALA A 73 -24.35 1.43 -8.28
N GLU A 74 -23.68 0.29 -8.07
CA GLU A 74 -22.68 0.13 -7.02
C GLU A 74 -21.48 1.05 -7.26
N ARG A 75 -20.93 1.10 -8.49
CA ARG A 75 -19.83 2.03 -8.82
C ARG A 75 -20.21 3.48 -8.56
N THR A 76 -21.43 3.88 -8.93
CA THR A 76 -21.91 5.27 -8.74
C THR A 76 -22.04 5.59 -7.24
N GLU A 77 -22.54 4.66 -6.44
CA GLU A 77 -22.67 4.82 -4.99
C GLU A 77 -21.30 4.82 -4.29
N GLN A 78 -20.37 3.95 -4.70
CA GLN A 78 -19.00 3.96 -4.20
C GLN A 78 -18.29 5.29 -4.53
N GLU A 79 -18.51 5.84 -5.72
CA GLU A 79 -17.95 7.13 -6.12
C GLU A 79 -18.56 8.29 -5.30
N ARG A 80 -19.87 8.27 -5.05
CA ARG A 80 -20.54 9.24 -4.16
C ARG A 80 -19.98 9.18 -2.74
N ARG A 81 -19.87 7.97 -2.16
CA ARG A 81 -19.31 7.76 -0.81
C ARG A 81 -17.82 8.13 -0.71
N ARG A 82 -17.08 8.10 -1.81
CA ARG A 82 -15.68 8.56 -1.86
C ARG A 82 -15.59 10.08 -1.88
N LYS A 83 -16.42 10.73 -2.71
CA LYS A 83 -16.49 12.21 -2.79
C LYS A 83 -16.92 12.84 -1.47
N GLU A 84 -17.93 12.30 -0.80
CA GLU A 84 -18.39 12.79 0.51
C GLU A 84 -17.33 12.67 1.60
N ARG A 85 -16.58 11.56 1.63
CA ARG A 85 -15.47 11.39 2.58
C ARG A 85 -14.35 12.38 2.35
N GLN A 86 -14.01 12.67 1.09
CA GLN A 86 -12.99 13.65 0.75
C GLN A 86 -13.42 15.07 1.14
N GLU A 87 -14.68 15.45 0.88
CA GLU A 87 -15.17 16.79 1.22
C GLU A 87 -15.28 16.99 2.73
N LYS A 88 -15.74 15.97 3.47
CA LYS A 88 -15.77 16.02 4.94
C LYS A 88 -14.36 16.19 5.51
N LYS A 89 -13.39 15.41 5.02
CA LYS A 89 -12.00 15.52 5.47
C LYS A 89 -11.41 16.91 5.19
N ARG A 90 -11.68 17.48 4.01
CA ARG A 90 -11.22 18.84 3.66
C ARG A 90 -11.84 19.92 4.54
N LYS A 91 -13.11 19.79 4.93
CA LYS A 91 -13.78 20.72 5.85
C LYS A 91 -13.24 20.61 7.27
N GLU A 92 -12.96 19.39 7.74
CA GLU A 92 -12.32 19.15 9.04
C GLU A 92 -10.90 19.73 9.06
N GLU A 93 -10.10 19.50 8.02
CA GLU A 93 -8.75 20.08 7.88
C GLU A 93 -8.79 21.62 7.86
N GLN A 94 -9.73 22.22 7.12
CA GLN A 94 -9.91 23.69 7.12
C GLN A 94 -10.35 24.24 8.49
N ALA A 95 -11.25 23.53 9.18
CA ALA A 95 -11.70 23.96 10.50
C ALA A 95 -10.60 23.80 11.58
N GLU A 96 -9.74 22.79 11.45
CA GLU A 96 -8.56 22.61 12.29
C GLU A 96 -7.54 23.73 12.03
N GLU A 97 -7.30 24.08 10.76
CA GLU A 97 -6.39 25.15 10.36
C GLU A 97 -6.88 26.53 10.83
N GLU A 98 -8.19 26.82 10.74
CA GLU A 98 -8.79 28.02 11.30
C GLU A 98 -8.70 28.06 12.85
N LYS A 99 -8.86 26.91 13.53
CA LYS A 99 -8.67 26.84 14.99
C LYS A 99 -7.24 27.14 15.39
N ILE A 100 -6.25 26.59 14.68
CA ILE A 100 -4.83 26.82 14.93
C ILE A 100 -4.45 28.29 14.70
N ASP A 101 -5.00 28.95 13.68
CA ASP A 101 -4.81 30.38 13.41
C ASP A 101 -5.45 31.27 14.50
N THR A 102 -6.61 30.87 15.04
CA THR A 102 -7.26 31.61 16.14
C THR A 102 -6.56 31.45 17.48
N ASP A 103 -5.97 30.28 17.78
CA ASP A 103 -5.32 30.00 19.08
C ASP A 103 -3.86 30.50 19.10
N SER A 104 -3.20 30.61 17.93
CA SER A 104 -1.86 31.18 17.80
C SER A 104 -1.86 32.70 17.56
N LYS A 105 -2.97 33.38 17.84
CA LYS A 105 -3.04 34.85 17.79
C LYS A 105 -2.23 35.45 18.94
N ILE A 106 -0.93 35.60 18.72
CA ILE A 106 -0.01 36.35 19.59
C ILE A 106 -0.60 37.75 19.80
N VAL A 107 -1.14 37.99 21.00
CA VAL A 107 -1.46 39.32 21.49
C VAL A 107 -0.15 39.92 21.98
N GLU A 108 0.32 41.00 21.35
CA GLU A 108 1.50 41.74 21.79
C GLU A 108 1.25 42.32 23.19
N LEU A 109 1.80 41.67 24.21
CA LEU A 109 2.02 42.28 25.53
C LEU A 109 3.06 43.38 25.36
N THR A 110 2.67 44.63 25.64
CA THR A 110 3.52 45.82 25.50
C THR A 110 4.71 45.78 26.47
N ASP A 111 5.88 46.20 25.99
CA ASP A 111 7.21 46.09 26.64
C ASP A 111 7.31 46.60 28.10
N GLU A 112 6.35 47.40 28.56
CA GLU A 112 6.34 48.03 29.89
C GLU A 112 6.06 47.05 31.04
N GLN A 113 5.44 45.89 30.78
CA GLN A 113 5.14 44.90 31.83
C GLN A 113 6.26 43.86 32.01
N ALA A 114 7.07 43.62 30.99
CA ALA A 114 8.21 42.70 31.06
C ALA A 114 9.34 43.24 31.97
N VAL A 115 9.54 44.55 31.98
CA VAL A 115 10.55 45.22 32.82
C VAL A 115 10.24 45.06 34.31
N LYS A 116 8.97 45.20 34.72
CA LYS A 116 8.58 45.07 36.14
C LYS A 116 8.79 43.68 36.72
N LEU A 117 8.61 42.63 35.91
CA LEU A 117 8.80 41.25 36.37
C LEU A 117 10.30 40.92 36.54
N GLN A 118 11.16 41.48 35.69
CA GLN A 118 12.61 41.31 35.78
C GLN A 118 13.20 42.01 37.01
N GLU A 119 12.71 43.22 37.33
CA GLU A 119 13.13 43.96 38.53
C GLU A 119 12.76 43.24 39.84
N GLU A 120 11.67 42.47 39.86
CA GLU A 120 11.25 41.72 41.05
C GLU A 120 12.07 40.43 41.27
N ILE A 121 12.51 39.79 40.18
CA ILE A 121 13.37 38.59 40.22
C ILE A 121 14.78 38.95 40.68
N ASP A 122 15.34 40.04 40.16
CA ASP A 122 16.71 40.46 40.49
C ASP A 122 16.82 40.95 41.95
N ASN A 123 15.78 41.57 42.49
CA ASN A 123 15.72 41.94 43.91
C ASN A 123 15.62 40.73 44.85
N LYS A 124 15.00 39.62 44.42
CA LYS A 124 14.89 38.40 45.24
C LYS A 124 16.18 37.57 45.26
N LYS A 125 17.02 37.69 44.23
CA LYS A 125 18.30 36.98 44.13
C LYS A 125 19.41 37.60 45.00
N LEU A 126 19.31 38.90 45.32
CA LEU A 126 20.29 39.61 46.16
C LEU A 126 20.12 39.38 47.67
N ALA A 127 19.01 38.81 48.13
CA ALA A 127 18.75 38.59 49.56
C ALA A 127 19.28 37.24 50.12
N ASN A 128 19.75 36.30 49.28
CA ASN A 128 20.07 34.93 49.69
C ASN A 128 21.56 34.54 49.60
N THR A 129 22.48 35.51 49.51
CA THR A 129 23.93 35.22 49.45
C THR A 129 24.69 35.94 50.58
N ALA A 130 24.36 35.59 51.82
CA ALA A 130 25.24 35.80 52.96
C ALA A 130 25.01 34.72 54.02
N VAL A 131 26.12 34.20 54.55
CA VAL A 131 26.29 33.40 55.78
C VAL A 131 26.59 31.90 55.60
N ALA A 132 27.78 31.55 56.12
CA ALA A 132 28.30 30.26 56.57
C ALA A 132 28.99 29.34 55.56
N GLY A 133 30.32 29.47 55.48
CA GLY A 133 31.22 28.39 55.13
C GLY A 133 31.61 27.52 56.33
N SER A 134 32.22 26.37 56.04
CA SER A 134 33.45 25.84 56.66
C SER A 134 33.45 24.30 56.80
N SER A 135 34.55 23.71 56.29
CA SER A 135 35.29 22.55 56.80
C SER A 135 34.89 21.09 56.47
N ASN A 136 35.94 20.36 56.02
CA ASN A 136 36.26 18.93 56.10
C ASN A 136 35.31 17.91 55.43
N GLY A 137 35.77 16.87 54.74
CA GLY A 137 37.12 16.35 54.52
C GLY A 137 37.05 14.86 54.17
N SER A 138 38.03 14.42 53.38
CA SER A 138 38.64 13.08 53.30
C SER A 138 37.98 11.92 52.52
N SER A 139 38.83 11.33 51.66
CA SER A 139 39.05 9.89 51.37
C SER A 139 37.92 9.06 50.76
N ASP A 140 38.13 8.09 49.87
CA ASP A 140 39.34 7.57 49.22
C ASP A 140 38.94 6.62 48.06
N THR A 141 39.81 6.58 47.04
CA THR A 141 40.35 5.41 46.33
C THR A 141 39.45 4.34 45.67
N ALA A 142 39.63 4.18 44.35
CA ALA A 142 40.10 2.97 43.63
C ALA A 142 39.56 2.95 42.18
N THR A 143 40.29 3.41 41.16
CA THR A 143 41.09 2.57 40.22
C THR A 143 40.55 1.16 39.96
N ASN A 144 40.14 0.82 38.73
CA ASN A 144 41.05 0.18 37.75
C ASN A 144 40.33 -0.20 36.43
N ASP A 145 41.00 0.16 35.33
CA ASP A 145 41.19 -0.52 34.04
C ASP A 145 40.08 -1.19 33.20
N LYS A 146 40.15 -0.82 31.91
CA LYS A 146 40.08 -1.66 30.68
C LYS A 146 38.74 -2.31 30.31
N ASN A 147 38.29 -2.32 29.05
CA ASN A 147 38.93 -1.95 27.79
C ASN A 147 37.86 -1.88 26.68
N THR A 148 38.22 -1.15 25.61
CA THR A 148 37.83 -1.33 24.19
C THR A 148 36.37 -1.06 23.78
N ASP A 149 36.10 0.07 23.13
CA ASP A 149 36.25 0.32 21.67
C ASP A 149 34.93 -0.07 20.97
N VAL A 150 34.10 0.81 20.39
CA VAL A 150 34.39 1.75 19.30
C VAL A 150 33.39 2.93 19.35
N ASN A 151 33.97 4.13 19.40
CA ASN A 151 33.41 5.44 19.02
C ASN A 151 33.16 5.40 17.49
N ASN A 152 32.11 5.90 16.85
CA ASN A 152 31.49 7.21 16.90
C ASN A 152 30.53 7.19 15.69
N GLY A 153 29.21 7.30 15.85
CA GLY A 153 28.51 8.58 15.80
C GLY A 153 27.58 8.57 14.56
N ASN A 154 26.33 9.01 14.60
CA ASN A 154 25.68 9.86 15.58
C ASN A 154 24.17 9.54 15.60
N VAL A 155 23.65 9.69 16.81
CA VAL A 155 22.28 9.52 17.25
C VAL A 155 21.42 10.67 16.71
N SER A 156 20.17 10.37 16.38
CA SER A 156 19.06 11.26 16.76
C SER A 156 17.89 10.38 17.14
N ASP A 157 17.78 10.19 18.44
CA ASP A 157 16.70 9.61 19.20
C ASP A 157 15.64 10.70 19.37
N GLU A 158 14.46 10.55 18.78
CA GLU A 158 13.28 11.34 19.13
C GLU A 158 12.05 10.43 19.09
N GLU A 159 11.67 9.97 20.28
CA GLU A 159 10.35 9.55 20.73
C GLU A 159 9.55 8.60 19.82
N GLU A 160 9.86 7.30 19.93
CA GLU A 160 8.97 6.24 19.43
C GLU A 160 7.66 6.20 20.26
N ASP A 161 6.61 6.80 19.69
CA ASP A 161 5.22 6.59 20.08
C ASP A 161 4.97 5.08 20.33
N GLU A 162 4.44 4.71 21.50
CA GLU A 162 4.19 3.30 21.90
C GLU A 162 3.27 2.53 20.92
N LYS A 163 2.66 3.22 19.96
CA LYS A 163 1.81 2.67 18.89
C LYS A 163 2.57 2.28 17.62
N GLU A 164 3.83 2.71 17.44
CA GLU A 164 4.62 2.49 16.23
C GLU A 164 5.59 1.31 16.32
N LYS A 165 5.90 0.82 17.53
CA LYS A 165 6.82 -0.31 17.77
C LYS A 165 6.49 -1.61 17.01
N ASN A 166 5.25 -1.79 16.57
CA ASN A 166 4.82 -2.97 15.80
C ASN A 166 4.68 -2.72 14.30
N LYS A 167 5.05 -1.54 13.78
CA LYS A 167 4.97 -1.19 12.36
C LYS A 167 6.36 -1.27 11.73
N LEU A 168 6.43 -1.83 10.52
CA LEU A 168 7.69 -1.86 9.78
C LEU A 168 7.95 -0.48 9.17
N LYS A 169 9.17 0.04 9.35
CA LYS A 169 9.60 1.29 8.72
C LYS A 169 9.54 1.13 7.19
N PRO A 170 8.86 2.05 6.46
CA PRO A 170 8.83 2.00 5.01
C PRO A 170 10.22 2.11 4.39
N ASN A 171 10.41 1.46 3.25
CA ASN A 171 11.62 1.61 2.46
C ASN A 171 11.59 2.90 1.62
N SER A 172 12.71 3.25 0.98
CA SER A 172 12.85 4.45 0.15
C SER A 172 11.87 4.53 -1.04
N GLY A 173 11.26 3.41 -1.43
CA GLY A 173 10.23 3.36 -2.47
C GLY A 173 8.82 3.27 -1.90
N ASN A 174 8.58 3.77 -0.68
CA ASN A 174 7.29 3.75 0.01
C ASN A 174 6.65 2.36 0.16
N GLY A 175 7.46 1.29 0.14
CA GLY A 175 7.02 -0.08 0.34
C GLY A 175 7.67 -0.71 1.57
N ALA A 176 7.84 -2.03 1.55
CA ALA A 176 8.44 -2.78 2.66
C ALA A 176 9.44 -3.84 2.17
N ASP A 177 10.40 -4.12 3.05
CA ASP A 177 11.41 -5.16 2.85
C ASP A 177 11.05 -6.38 3.71
N MET A 178 10.70 -7.49 3.06
CA MET A 178 10.38 -8.76 3.71
C MET A 178 11.52 -9.78 3.47
N PRO A 179 11.63 -10.84 4.28
CA PRO A 179 12.72 -11.81 4.15
C PRO A 179 12.87 -12.46 2.77
N ASN A 180 11.76 -12.66 2.04
CA ASN A 180 11.74 -13.39 0.76
C ASN A 180 11.41 -12.51 -0.44
N TYR A 181 11.00 -11.27 -0.20
CA TYR A 181 10.62 -10.34 -1.25
C TYR A 181 10.64 -8.90 -0.73
N ARG A 182 10.85 -7.95 -1.63
CA ARG A 182 10.71 -6.52 -1.38
C ARG A 182 9.64 -5.96 -2.30
N TRP A 183 8.98 -4.87 -1.92
CA TRP A 183 8.15 -4.13 -2.85
C TRP A 183 8.32 -2.62 -2.69
N THR A 184 7.97 -1.90 -3.75
CA THR A 184 7.94 -0.43 -3.83
C THR A 184 6.65 0.03 -4.48
N GLN A 185 6.21 1.25 -4.19
CA GLN A 185 4.91 1.77 -4.63
C GLN A 185 4.98 3.24 -5.03
N THR A 186 4.27 3.57 -6.11
CA THR A 186 3.89 4.94 -6.47
C THR A 186 2.36 5.07 -6.42
N LEU A 187 1.80 6.25 -6.73
CA LEU A 187 0.34 6.42 -6.80
C LEU A 187 -0.31 5.58 -7.92
N GLY A 188 0.47 5.21 -8.94
CA GLY A 188 -0.01 4.50 -10.13
C GLY A 188 0.27 3.00 -10.12
N GLU A 189 1.30 2.53 -9.40
CA GLU A 189 1.78 1.15 -9.51
C GLU A 189 2.44 0.61 -8.23
N VAL A 190 2.61 -0.72 -8.19
CA VAL A 190 3.33 -1.46 -7.16
C VAL A 190 4.28 -2.45 -7.85
N GLU A 191 5.56 -2.41 -7.51
CA GLU A 191 6.59 -3.32 -8.01
C GLU A 191 7.01 -4.30 -6.92
N GLN A 192 7.13 -5.60 -7.24
CA GLN A 192 7.53 -6.65 -6.30
C GLN A 192 8.79 -7.38 -6.80
N PHE A 193 9.79 -7.49 -5.93
CA PHE A 193 11.08 -8.15 -6.17
C PHE A 193 11.17 -9.41 -5.32
N GLY A 194 11.15 -10.60 -5.93
CA GLY A 194 11.34 -11.89 -5.25
C GLY A 194 12.75 -12.44 -5.43
N PHE A 195 13.30 -13.06 -4.39
CA PHE A 195 14.60 -13.75 -4.48
C PHE A 195 14.39 -15.23 -4.83
N ILE A 196 14.90 -15.67 -5.98
CA ILE A 196 14.90 -17.09 -6.38
C ILE A 196 16.31 -17.65 -6.15
N LEU A 197 16.44 -18.59 -5.21
CA LEU A 197 17.68 -19.33 -5.01
C LEU A 197 17.80 -20.40 -6.09
N ILE A 198 18.63 -20.14 -7.10
CA ILE A 198 18.96 -21.14 -8.14
C ILE A 198 20.12 -21.99 -7.62
N SER A 199 19.81 -23.18 -7.11
CA SER A 199 20.82 -24.19 -6.80
C SER A 199 21.35 -24.80 -8.10
N ILE A 200 22.53 -24.38 -8.54
CA ILE A 200 23.24 -25.03 -9.64
C ILE A 200 23.86 -26.32 -9.10
N ALA A 201 23.24 -27.46 -9.37
CA ALA A 201 23.86 -28.77 -9.17
C ALA A 201 24.86 -29.01 -10.31
N ILE A 202 26.16 -28.86 -10.02
CA ILE A 202 27.23 -29.33 -10.90
C ILE A 202 27.19 -30.86 -10.87
N VAL A 203 26.53 -31.48 -11.85
CA VAL A 203 26.56 -32.93 -12.03
C VAL A 203 27.92 -33.32 -12.62
N GLU A 204 28.59 -34.15 -11.85
CA GLU A 204 29.91 -34.75 -12.03
C GLU A 204 30.01 -35.55 -13.35
N LEU A 205 30.57 -34.93 -14.40
CA LEU A 205 30.96 -35.58 -15.66
C LEU A 205 32.24 -36.44 -15.49
N SER A 206 32.16 -37.52 -14.72
CA SER A 206 33.27 -38.48 -14.57
C SER A 206 32.95 -39.93 -15.02
N LYS A 207 31.78 -40.19 -15.64
CA LYS A 207 31.41 -41.56 -16.06
C LYS A 207 31.48 -41.86 -17.57
N TYR A 208 31.96 -40.94 -18.41
CA TYR A 208 32.09 -41.16 -19.87
C TYR A 208 33.52 -41.05 -20.41
N ARG A 209 34.52 -41.50 -19.66
CA ARG A 209 35.89 -41.65 -20.19
C ARG A 209 36.57 -42.88 -19.61
N ASN A 210 36.06 -44.08 -19.97
CA ASN A 210 36.81 -45.35 -19.98
C ASN A 210 35.94 -46.46 -20.60
N CYS A 211 35.58 -46.28 -21.87
CA CYS A 211 35.40 -47.39 -22.80
C CYS A 211 36.20 -47.02 -24.05
N GLY A 212 37.43 -47.50 -24.09
CA GLY A 212 38.43 -47.29 -25.15
C GLY A 212 39.66 -48.09 -24.79
#